data_AF-A0A8J8J4D8-F1
#
_entry.id   AF-A0A8J8J4D8-F1
#
_cell.length_a   1.000
_cell.length_b   1.000
_cell.length_c   1.000
_cell.angle_alpha   90.00
_cell.angle_beta   90.00
_cell.angle_gamma   90.00
#
_symmetry.space_group_name_H-M   'P 1'
#
loop_
_entity.id
_entity.type
_entity.pdbx_description
1 polymer ?
#
loop_
_entity_poly.entity_id
_entity_poly.type
_entity_poly.pdbx_seq_one_letter_code
_entity_poly.pdbx_strand_id
1 'polypeptide(L)'
;MKLCYAKFNPHQFLECHTLDAINVLKSIKNAFPWLEELSPGIFELSFYAVLLHDLGKCARGFQKKKNKWGYRHEILSVPFVQFLDFPEKERNLIALAILTHHKTLDELE
;
A
#
# COMPACT_ATOMS: atom_id res chain seq x y z
N MET A 1 -20.68 -8.78 4.12
CA MET A 1 -19.49 -8.05 3.65
C MET A 1 -19.19 -8.50 2.22
N LYS A 2 -18.84 -7.61 1.28
CA LYS A 2 -18.55 -8.00 -0.10
C LYS A 2 -17.05 -8.27 -0.23
N LEU A 3 -16.68 -9.43 -0.77
CA LEU A 3 -15.27 -9.81 -0.95
C LEU A 3 -14.60 -8.85 -1.94
N CYS A 4 -13.39 -8.40 -1.61
CA CYS A 4 -12.56 -7.56 -2.47
C CYS A 4 -11.33 -8.36 -2.93
N TYR A 5 -11.05 -8.29 -4.24
CA TYR A 5 -9.89 -8.97 -4.84
C TYR A 5 -8.75 -7.98 -5.09
N ALA A 6 -7.52 -8.38 -4.80
CA ALA A 6 -6.31 -7.66 -5.22
C ALA A 6 -5.81 -8.11 -6.60
N LYS A 7 -5.96 -9.40 -6.91
CA LYS A 7 -5.64 -10.00 -8.20
C LYS A 7 -6.80 -10.83 -8.70
N PHE A 8 -6.93 -10.90 -10.01
CA PHE A 8 -8.05 -11.58 -10.67
C PHE A 8 -7.66 -12.81 -11.47
N ASN A 9 -6.37 -13.02 -11.73
CA ASN A 9 -5.85 -14.21 -12.39
C ASN A 9 -4.41 -14.51 -11.92
N PRO A 10 -4.19 -15.48 -11.01
CA PRO A 10 -5.22 -16.16 -10.23
C PRO A 10 -5.99 -15.20 -9.31
N HIS A 11 -7.19 -15.59 -8.88
CA HIS A 11 -7.94 -14.81 -7.90
C HIS A 11 -7.20 -14.79 -6.56
N GLN A 12 -6.93 -13.59 -6.03
CA GLN A 12 -6.38 -13.39 -4.70
C GLN A 12 -7.20 -12.32 -3.99
N PHE A 13 -7.65 -12.61 -2.76
CA PHE A 13 -8.33 -11.62 -1.94
C PHE A 13 -7.38 -10.52 -1.49
N LEU A 14 -7.91 -9.32 -1.35
CA LEU A 14 -7.15 -8.16 -0.92
C LEU A 14 -6.53 -8.35 0.46
N GLU A 15 -7.28 -8.95 1.40
CA GLU A 15 -6.78 -9.29 2.73
C GLU A 15 -5.58 -10.25 2.68
N CYS A 16 -5.65 -11.30 1.85
CA CYS A 16 -4.54 -12.24 1.67
C CYS A 16 -3.33 -11.54 1.06
N HIS A 17 -3.55 -10.73 0.02
CA HIS A 17 -2.46 -9.99 -0.63
C HIS A 17 -1.75 -9.04 0.33
N THR A 18 -2.53 -8.31 1.13
CA THR A 18 -2.00 -7.38 2.14
C THR A 18 -1.24 -8.13 3.22
N LEU A 19 -1.78 -9.25 3.71
CA LEU A 19 -1.13 -10.10 4.71
C LEU A 19 0.19 -10.69 4.20
N ASP A 20 0.23 -11.16 2.95
CA ASP A 20 1.45 -11.65 2.31
C ASP A 20 2.53 -10.55 2.28
N ALA A 21 2.16 -9.32 1.90
CA ALA A 21 3.08 -8.19 1.88
C ALA A 21 3.57 -7.81 3.30
N ILE A 22 2.70 -7.84 4.32
CA ILE A 22 3.08 -7.64 5.72
C ILE A 22 4.06 -8.74 6.18
N ASN A 23 3.85 -9.99 5.77
CA ASN A 23 4.76 -11.10 6.10
C ASN A 23 6.14 -10.94 5.43
N VAL A 24 6.19 -10.38 4.23
CA VAL A 24 7.45 -10.00 3.59
C VAL A 24 8.13 -8.88 4.37
N LEU A 25 7.40 -7.83 4.77
CA LEU A 25 7.95 -6.75 5.61
C LEU A 25 8.50 -7.29 6.94
N LYS A 26 7.80 -8.23 7.57
CA LYS A 26 8.27 -8.91 8.79
C LYS A 26 9.58 -9.65 8.54
N SER A 27 9.70 -10.36 7.42
CA SER A 27 10.93 -11.06 7.03
C SER A 27 12.09 -10.06 6.82
N ILE A 28 11.82 -8.92 6.17
CA ILE A 28 12.80 -7.84 5.99
C ILE A 28 13.23 -7.27 7.34
N LYS A 29 12.29 -6.99 8.26
CA LYS A 29 12.60 -6.51 9.61
C LYS A 29 13.51 -7.46 10.38
N ASN A 30 13.24 -8.76 10.29
CA ASN A 30 14.04 -9.77 10.97
C ASN A 30 15.43 -9.91 10.36
N ALA A 31 15.56 -9.77 9.04
CA ALA A 31 16.84 -9.88 8.33
C ALA A 31 17.71 -8.62 8.43
N PHE A 32 17.10 -7.45 8.53
CA PHE A 32 17.77 -6.15 8.51
C PHE A 32 17.36 -5.25 9.69
N PRO A 33 17.48 -5.70 10.96
CA PRO A 33 17.03 -4.92 12.11
C PRO A 33 17.78 -3.59 12.27
N TRP A 34 19.02 -3.50 11.76
CA TRP A 34 19.86 -2.29 11.75
C TRP A 34 19.27 -1.12 10.96
N LEU A 35 18.27 -1.35 10.09
CA LEU A 35 17.59 -0.25 9.40
C LEU A 35 16.88 0.71 10.38
N GLU A 36 16.45 0.21 11.54
CA GLU A 36 15.82 1.02 12.58
C GLU A 36 16.82 2.02 13.20
N GLU A 37 18.12 1.68 13.21
CA GLU A 37 19.17 2.60 13.71
C GLU A 37 19.47 3.71 12.69
N LEU A 38 19.47 3.37 11.40
CA LEU A 38 19.71 4.35 10.32
C LEU A 38 18.50 5.25 10.06
N SER A 39 17.29 4.71 10.22
CA SER A 39 16.04 5.44 10.02
C SER A 39 15.03 4.98 11.08
N PRO A 40 15.05 5.57 12.28
CA PRO A 40 14.08 5.25 13.32
C PRO A 40 12.63 5.35 12.82
N GLY A 41 11.82 4.33 13.13
CA GLY A 41 10.43 4.24 12.67
C GLY A 41 10.23 3.66 11.27
N ILE A 42 11.30 3.30 10.53
CA ILE A 42 11.19 2.82 9.15
C ILE A 42 10.24 1.64 9.01
N PHE A 43 10.25 0.70 9.96
CA PHE A 43 9.38 -0.47 9.89
C PHE A 43 7.92 -0.13 10.22
N GLU A 44 7.67 0.84 11.10
CA GLU A 44 6.32 1.30 11.41
C GLU A 44 5.71 2.07 10.24
N LEU A 45 6.45 3.02 9.66
CA LEU A 45 6.00 3.75 8.47
C LEU A 45 5.77 2.79 7.29
N SER A 46 6.68 1.83 7.09
CA SER A 46 6.54 0.79 6.05
C SER A 46 5.32 -0.09 6.30
N PHE A 47 5.02 -0.43 7.55
CA PHE A 47 3.84 -1.22 7.89
C PHE A 47 2.56 -0.51 7.45
N TYR A 48 2.41 0.78 7.76
CA TYR A 48 1.23 1.53 7.33
C TYR A 48 1.18 1.73 5.82
N ALA A 49 2.32 1.95 5.16
CA ALA A 49 2.36 2.01 3.70
C ALA A 49 1.88 0.69 3.08
N VAL A 50 2.39 -0.46 3.54
CA VAL A 50 2.00 -1.79 3.07
C VAL A 50 0.54 -2.10 3.40
N LEU A 51 0.07 -1.75 4.60
CA LEU A 51 -1.32 -1.99 4.99
C LEU A 51 -2.32 -1.25 4.09
N LEU A 52 -1.97 -0.02 3.68
CA LEU A 52 -2.88 0.86 2.95
C LEU A 52 -2.73 0.81 1.43
N HIS A 53 -1.59 0.33 0.89
CA HIS A 53 -1.20 0.55 -0.51
C HIS A 53 -2.27 0.19 -1.55
N ASP A 54 -3.02 -0.89 -1.30
CA ASP A 54 -3.99 -1.46 -2.23
C ASP A 54 -5.46 -1.20 -1.83
N LEU A 55 -5.75 -0.39 -0.80
CA LEU A 55 -7.12 -0.12 -0.39
C LEU A 55 -7.98 0.48 -1.51
N GLY A 56 -7.38 1.26 -2.40
CA GLY A 56 -8.04 1.79 -3.60
C GLY A 56 -8.63 0.71 -4.52
N LYS A 57 -8.15 -0.54 -4.44
CA LYS A 57 -8.72 -1.68 -5.17
C LYS A 57 -10.13 -2.03 -4.72
N CYS A 58 -10.57 -1.61 -3.53
CA CYS A 58 -11.96 -1.73 -3.08
C CYS A 58 -12.93 -0.86 -3.90
N ALA A 59 -12.43 0.09 -4.70
CA ALA A 59 -13.27 0.91 -5.55
C ALA A 59 -14.12 0.04 -6.48
N ARG A 60 -15.42 0.38 -6.57
CA ARG A 60 -16.39 -0.36 -7.40
C ARG A 60 -15.92 -0.48 -8.86
N GLY A 61 -15.21 0.51 -9.37
CA GLY A 61 -14.64 0.49 -10.72
C GLY A 61 -13.58 -0.59 -10.89
N PHE A 62 -12.60 -0.66 -9.98
CA PHE A 62 -11.57 -1.70 -9.96
C PHE A 62 -12.20 -3.11 -9.85
N GLN A 63 -13.13 -3.31 -8.91
CA GLN A 63 -13.77 -4.61 -8.69
C GLN A 63 -14.68 -5.06 -9.85
N LYS A 64 -15.27 -4.14 -10.62
CA LYS A 64 -16.19 -4.48 -11.73
C LYS A 64 -15.52 -4.51 -13.11
N LYS A 65 -14.56 -3.62 -13.39
CA LYS A 65 -14.01 -3.39 -14.74
C LYS A 65 -12.48 -3.56 -14.73
N LYS A 66 -12.04 -4.80 -14.48
CA LYS A 66 -10.64 -5.24 -14.37
C LYS A 66 -9.67 -4.54 -15.35
N ASN A 67 -10.03 -4.44 -16.64
CA ASN A 67 -9.16 -3.90 -17.70
C ASN A 67 -9.61 -2.56 -18.30
N LYS A 68 -10.66 -1.94 -17.75
CA LYS A 68 -11.26 -0.70 -18.30
C LYS A 68 -11.53 0.35 -17.22
N TRP A 69 -11.02 0.16 -16.01
CA TRP A 69 -11.28 1.10 -14.93
C TRP A 69 -10.66 2.47 -15.24
N GLY A 70 -9.44 2.50 -15.81
CA GLY A 70 -8.80 3.73 -16.29
C GLY A 70 -8.28 4.64 -15.17
N TYR A 71 -8.37 4.21 -13.91
CA TYR A 71 -7.82 4.91 -12.75
C TYR A 71 -6.76 4.06 -12.08
N ARG A 72 -5.87 4.73 -11.34
CA ARG A 72 -4.83 4.13 -10.51
C ARG A 72 -5.38 3.89 -9.11
N HIS A 73 -5.25 2.67 -8.57
CA HIS A 73 -5.74 2.41 -7.21
C HIS A 73 -4.90 3.11 -6.17
N GLU A 74 -3.62 3.36 -6.45
CA GLU A 74 -2.71 4.08 -5.55
C GLU A 74 -3.27 5.46 -5.18
N ILE A 75 -3.79 6.21 -6.16
CA ILE A 75 -4.39 7.55 -5.94
C ILE A 75 -5.58 7.48 -4.97
N LEU A 76 -6.34 6.39 -5.01
CA LEU A 76 -7.46 6.18 -4.09
C LEU A 76 -7.05 5.60 -2.74
N SER A 77 -5.87 4.98 -2.65
CA SER A 77 -5.30 4.49 -1.39
C SER A 77 -4.72 5.63 -0.54
N VAL A 78 -4.07 6.63 -1.17
CA VAL A 78 -3.37 7.73 -0.49
C VAL A 78 -4.23 8.50 0.54
N PRO A 79 -5.50 8.88 0.27
CA PRO A 79 -6.30 9.65 1.22
C PRO A 79 -6.49 8.98 2.58
N PHE A 80 -6.39 7.65 2.67
CA PHE A 80 -6.53 6.93 3.93
C PHE A 80 -5.41 7.22 4.93
N VAL A 81 -4.27 7.74 4.46
CA VAL A 81 -3.15 8.14 5.32
C VAL A 81 -3.54 9.29 6.26
N GLN A 82 -4.55 10.10 5.89
CA GLN A 82 -5.02 11.21 6.73
C GLN A 82 -5.61 10.77 8.08
N PHE A 83 -6.02 9.50 8.19
CA PHE A 83 -6.57 8.93 9.42
C PHE A 83 -5.51 8.39 10.38
N LEU A 84 -4.22 8.39 9.99
CA LEU A 84 -3.15 7.95 10.86
C LEU A 84 -2.71 9.09 11.79
N ASP A 85 -2.48 8.74 13.05
CA ASP A 85 -1.96 9.65 14.07
C ASP A 85 -0.43 9.79 13.97
N PHE A 86 0.02 10.40 12.88
CA PHE A 86 1.42 10.74 12.63
C PHE A 86 1.57 12.23 12.34
N PRO A 87 2.76 12.81 12.61
CA PRO A 87 3.08 14.13 12.11
C PRO A 87 3.04 14.17 10.59
N GLU A 88 2.89 15.37 10.03
CA GLU A 88 2.65 15.56 8.60
C GLU A 88 3.75 14.96 7.73
N LYS A 89 5.01 15.08 8.16
CA LYS A 89 6.17 14.56 7.43
C LYS A 89 6.07 13.05 7.24
N GLU A 90 5.78 12.31 8.30
CA GLU A 90 5.65 10.85 8.31
C GLU A 90 4.44 10.40 7.48
N ARG A 91 3.31 11.11 7.59
CA ARG A 91 2.16 10.89 6.70
C ARG A 91 2.54 11.08 5.22
N ASN A 92 3.30 12.12 4.90
CA ASN A 92 3.74 12.36 3.52
C ASN A 92 4.68 11.26 3.01
N LEU A 93 5.54 10.69 3.87
CA LEU A 93 6.38 9.55 3.50
C LEU A 93 5.54 8.30 3.19
N ILE A 94 4.54 8.00 4.02
CA ILE A 94 3.61 6.89 3.79
C ILE A 94 2.83 7.11 2.49
N ALA A 95 2.27 8.31 2.30
CA ALA A 95 1.52 8.68 1.11
C ALA A 95 2.37 8.55 -0.17
N LEU A 96 3.63 9.01 -0.12
CA LEU A 96 4.55 8.91 -1.24
C LEU A 96 4.86 7.45 -1.58
N ALA A 97 5.17 6.62 -0.58
CA ALA A 97 5.42 5.19 -0.77
C ALA A 97 4.23 4.47 -1.42
N ILE A 98 3.01 4.82 -1.00
CA ILE A 98 1.78 4.30 -1.62
C ILE A 98 1.64 4.79 -3.06
N LEU A 99 1.81 6.09 -3.32
CA LEU A 99 1.60 6.67 -4.64
C LEU A 99 2.56 6.10 -5.70
N THR A 100 3.76 5.72 -5.28
CA THR A 100 4.84 5.28 -6.19
C THR A 100 5.04 3.76 -6.24
N HIS A 101 4.17 2.94 -5.63
CA HIS A 101 4.45 1.49 -5.56
C HIS A 101 4.33 0.74 -6.90
N HIS A 102 3.67 1.35 -7.90
CA HIS A 102 3.60 0.82 -9.27
C HIS A 102 4.37 1.64 -10.31
N LYS A 103 4.63 2.92 -10.02
CA LYS A 103 5.23 3.88 -10.95
C LYS A 103 6.17 4.80 -10.18
N THR A 104 7.31 5.14 -10.75
CA THR A 104 8.22 6.11 -10.12
C THR A 104 7.63 7.52 -10.15
N LEU A 105 8.23 8.46 -9.40
CA LEU A 105 7.85 9.87 -9.43
C LEU A 105 7.85 10.46 -10.85
N ASP A 106 8.85 10.08 -11.66
CA ASP A 106 9.01 10.56 -13.03
C ASP A 106 7.95 10.01 -13.99
N GLU A 107 7.19 9.00 -13.57
CA GLU A 107 6.11 8.37 -14.33
C GLU A 107 4.71 8.79 -13.82
N LEU A 108 4.66 9.73 -12.86
CA LEU A 108 3.43 10.36 -12.37
C LEU A 108 3.04 11.54 -13.29
N GLU A 109 2.63 11.24 -14.53
CA GLU A 109 1.94 12.21 -15.41
C GLU A 109 0.49 12.45 -14.98
#